data_AF-A7TD73-F1
#
_entry.id   AF-A7TD73-F1
#
_cell.length_a   1.000
_cell.length_b   1.000
_cell.length_c   1.000
_cell.angle_alpha   90.00
_cell.angle_beta   90.00
_cell.angle_gamma   90.00
#
_symmetry.space_group_name_H-M   'P 1'
#
loop_
_entity.id
_entity.type
_entity.pdbx_description
1 polymer ?
#
loop_
_entity_poly.entity_id
_entity_poly.type
_entity_poly.pdbx_seq_one_letter_code
_entity_poly.pdbx_strand_id
1 'polypeptide(L)'
;LPLIGNLHLLSSKPHLDLTRLGDIYGPIYTLNMGSQLAVVLNSYDIAKEALMKRGNAFAGRPHHFVGSKFSRDGKGVGFQNYTPTLRRQQKTI
;
A
#
# COMPACT_ATOMS: atom_id res chain seq x y z
N LEU A 1 18.70 11.38 0.57
CA LEU A 1 19.39 10.44 -0.36
C LEU A 1 18.53 10.27 -1.61
N PRO A 2 18.96 10.73 -2.80
CA PRO A 2 18.12 10.79 -3.99
C PRO A 2 17.70 9.41 -4.56
N LEU A 3 18.45 8.34 -4.27
CA LEU A 3 18.17 6.99 -4.80
C LEU A 3 17.41 6.08 -3.81
N ILE A 4 17.71 6.20 -2.51
CA ILE A 4 17.12 5.34 -1.46
C ILE A 4 15.87 6.00 -0.85
N GLY A 5 15.77 7.34 -0.90
CA GLY A 5 14.73 8.07 -0.19
C GLY A 5 14.80 7.80 1.32
N ASN A 6 13.66 7.46 1.90
CA ASN A 6 13.43 7.19 3.32
C ASN A 6 13.58 5.69 3.68
N LEU A 7 14.00 4.82 2.75
CA LEU A 7 14.16 3.38 3.05
C LEU A 7 15.15 3.10 4.19
N HIS A 8 16.13 3.98 4.38
CA HIS A 8 17.12 3.87 5.45
C HIS A 8 16.51 3.99 6.86
N LEU A 9 15.27 4.48 6.99
CA LEU A 9 14.54 4.55 8.26
C LEU A 9 13.81 3.23 8.60
N LEU A 10 13.77 2.28 7.66
CA LEU A 10 13.06 1.01 7.82
C LEU A 10 14.07 -0.12 8.11
N SER A 11 13.79 -0.87 9.16
CA SER A 11 14.52 -2.07 9.57
C SER A 11 13.89 -3.34 8.98
N SER A 12 14.28 -4.51 9.50
CA SER A 12 13.65 -5.79 9.15
C SER A 12 12.18 -5.88 9.56
N LYS A 13 11.69 -4.99 10.44
CA LYS A 13 10.29 -4.94 10.90
C LYS A 13 9.62 -3.61 10.50
N PRO A 14 9.32 -3.41 9.20
CA PRO A 14 8.86 -2.13 8.69
C PRO A 14 7.56 -1.64 9.35
N HIS A 15 6.65 -2.53 9.73
CA HIS A 15 5.40 -2.12 10.39
C HIS A 15 5.63 -1.44 11.75
N LEU A 16 6.64 -1.86 12.53
CA LEU A 16 6.97 -1.21 13.81
C LEU A 16 7.62 0.15 13.59
N ASP A 17 8.51 0.23 12.60
CA ASP A 17 9.20 1.48 12.26
C ASP A 17 8.19 2.51 11.74
N LEU A 18 7.21 2.09 10.93
CA LEU A 18 6.12 2.95 10.46
C LEU A 18 5.23 3.45 11.62
N THR A 19 4.94 2.60 12.61
CA THR A 19 4.21 3.05 13.81
C THR A 19 5.01 4.13 14.54
N ARG A 20 6.31 3.88 14.78
CA ARG A 20 7.20 4.83 15.46
C ARG A 20 7.33 6.16 14.72
N LEU A 21 7.39 6.13 13.39
CA LEU A 21 7.40 7.34 12.58
C LEU A 21 6.06 8.09 12.69
N GLY A 22 4.95 7.38 12.84
CA GLY A 22 3.65 8.01 13.09
C GLY A 22 3.56 8.73 14.43
N ASP A 23 4.29 8.29 15.45
CA ASP A 23 4.38 9.02 16.73
C ASP A 23 5.10 10.37 16.58
N ILE A 24 6.00 10.50 15.59
CA ILE A 24 6.81 11.70 15.34
C ILE A 24 6.11 12.64 14.35
N TYR A 25 5.61 12.11 13.23
CA TYR A 25 5.05 12.89 12.13
C TYR A 25 3.52 13.01 12.17
N GLY A 26 2.87 12.24 13.04
CA GLY A 26 1.42 12.23 13.20
C GLY A 26 0.72 11.10 12.43
N PRO A 27 -0.63 11.11 12.43
CA PRO A 27 -1.44 9.98 12.00
C PRO A 27 -1.47 9.77 10.47
N ILE A 28 -1.00 10.73 9.68
CA ILE A 28 -0.85 10.64 8.22
C ILE A 28 0.47 11.28 7.85
N TYR A 29 1.31 10.56 7.12
CA TYR A 29 2.55 11.09 6.61
C TYR A 29 2.95 10.41 5.29
N THR A 30 3.91 11.02 4.59
CA THR A 30 4.43 10.52 3.32
C THR A 30 5.86 10.04 3.46
N LEU A 31 6.19 8.96 2.75
CA LEU A 31 7.52 8.39 2.67
C LEU A 31 7.94 8.24 1.23
N ASN A 32 9.15 8.69 0.91
CA ASN A 32 9.72 8.40 -0.39
C ASN A 32 10.45 7.04 -0.34
N MET A 33 9.93 6.04 -1.05
CA MET A 33 10.54 4.72 -1.19
C MET A 33 11.37 4.64 -2.47
N GLY A 34 12.56 5.23 -2.46
CA GLY A 34 13.41 5.36 -3.64
C GLY A 34 12.77 6.20 -4.74
N SER A 35 12.14 5.54 -5.71
CA SER A 35 11.41 6.18 -6.83
C SER A 35 9.88 6.21 -6.64
N GLN A 36 9.35 5.57 -5.59
CA GLN A 36 7.92 5.49 -5.32
C GLN A 36 7.52 6.33 -4.10
N LEU A 37 6.58 7.24 -4.25
CA LEU A 37 5.99 7.95 -3.11
C LEU A 37 4.91 7.08 -2.46
N ALA A 38 5.00 6.90 -1.14
CA ALA A 38 4.04 6.17 -0.33
C ALA A 38 3.38 7.10 0.69
N VAL A 39 2.09 6.90 0.93
CA VAL A 39 1.33 7.58 2.00
C VAL A 39 1.01 6.53 3.05
N VAL A 40 1.35 6.80 4.30
CA VAL A 40 1.13 5.90 5.43
C VAL A 40 0.01 6.46 6.29
N LEU A 41 -0.98 5.61 6.59
CA LEU A 41 -2.12 5.93 7.44
C LEU A 41 -1.94 5.17 8.77
N ASN A 42 -1.68 5.89 9.86
CA ASN A 42 -1.40 5.31 11.17
C ASN A 42 -2.56 5.53 12.18
N SER A 43 -3.77 5.80 11.68
CA SER A 43 -4.97 5.97 12.51
C SER A 43 -6.13 5.15 11.96
N TYR A 44 -6.86 4.52 12.86
CA TYR A 44 -8.04 3.70 12.53
C TYR A 44 -9.10 4.51 11.79
N ASP A 45 -9.43 5.71 12.25
CA ASP A 45 -10.51 6.52 11.64
C ASP A 45 -10.18 6.90 10.20
N ILE A 46 -8.91 7.22 9.95
CA ILE A 46 -8.42 7.60 8.62
C ILE A 46 -8.37 6.37 7.70
N ALA A 47 -7.86 5.24 8.19
CA ALA A 47 -7.86 3.99 7.44
C ALA A 47 -9.29 3.53 7.10
N LYS A 48 -10.23 3.68 8.04
CA LYS A 48 -11.65 3.38 7.85
C LYS A 48 -12.27 4.27 6.78
N GLU A 49 -11.99 5.57 6.80
CA GLU A 49 -12.47 6.47 5.74
C GLU A 49 -11.90 6.07 4.37
N ALA A 50 -10.59 5.86 4.27
CA ALA A 50 -9.93 5.53 3.02
C ALA A 50 -10.44 4.20 2.43
N LEU A 51 -10.54 3.15 3.26
CA LEU A 51 -10.88 1.81 2.81
C LEU A 51 -12.39 1.57 2.67
N MET A 52 -13.23 2.13 3.55
CA MET A 52 -14.68 1.88 3.53
C MET A 52 -15.43 2.95 2.74
N LYS A 53 -15.22 4.24 3.06
CA LYS A 53 -15.98 5.33 2.42
C LYS A 53 -15.45 5.66 1.03
N ARG A 54 -14.13 5.64 0.86
CA ARG A 54 -13.44 5.98 -0.39
C ARG A 54 -12.77 4.77 -1.05
N GLY A 55 -13.19 3.56 -0.70
CA GLY A 55 -12.51 2.32 -1.13
C GLY A 55 -12.28 2.21 -2.63
N ASN A 56 -13.21 2.69 -3.46
CA ASN A 56 -13.06 2.69 -4.93
C ASN A 56 -11.90 3.57 -5.42
N ALA A 57 -11.65 4.72 -4.78
CA ALA A 57 -10.55 5.62 -5.14
C ALA A 57 -9.19 5.02 -4.75
N PHE A 58 -9.15 4.20 -3.70
CA PHE A 58 -7.94 3.53 -3.19
C PHE A 58 -7.87 2.04 -3.56
N ALA A 59 -8.70 1.58 -4.50
CA ALA A 59 -8.76 0.19 -4.90
C ALA A 59 -7.58 -0.24 -5.80
N GLY A 60 -6.82 0.73 -6.33
CA GLY A 60 -5.62 0.46 -7.12
C GLY A 60 -4.60 -0.38 -6.36
N ARG A 61 -3.77 -1.15 -7.10
CA ARG A 61 -2.68 -1.93 -6.52
C ARG A 61 -1.37 -1.52 -7.19
N PRO A 62 -0.37 -1.04 -6.44
CA PRO A 62 0.93 -0.72 -7.03
C PRO A 62 1.55 -1.95 -7.69
N HIS A 63 2.09 -1.77 -8.88
CA HIS A 63 2.78 -2.84 -9.59
C HIS A 63 4.14 -3.09 -8.94
N HIS A 64 4.28 -4.24 -8.28
CA HIS A 64 5.55 -4.70 -7.72
C HIS A 64 6.03 -5.91 -8.51
N PHE A 65 7.31 -5.95 -8.89
CA PHE A 65 7.91 -7.07 -9.63
C PHE A 65 7.71 -8.43 -8.94
N VAL A 66 7.76 -8.47 -7.61
CA VAL A 66 7.49 -9.68 -6.82
C VAL A 66 6.00 -10.04 -6.88
N GLY A 67 5.11 -9.05 -6.76
CA GLY A 67 3.67 -9.24 -6.83
C GLY A 67 3.18 -9.68 -8.21
N SER A 68 3.81 -9.20 -9.30
CA SER A 68 3.53 -9.62 -10.66
C SER A 68 3.97 -11.05 -10.91
N LYS A 69 5.20 -11.44 -10.51
CA LYS A 69 5.64 -12.85 -10.57
C LYS A 69 4.75 -13.78 -9.75
N PHE A 70 4.39 -13.39 -8.53
CA PHE A 70 3.53 -14.20 -7.67
C PHE A 70 2.11 -14.34 -8.23
N SER A 71 1.61 -13.29 -8.90
CA SER A 71 0.26 -13.25 -9.43
C SER A 71 0.15 -13.59 -10.91
N ARG A 72 1.20 -14.13 -11.54
CA ARG A 72 1.26 -14.38 -13.00
C ARG A 72 0.85 -13.13 -13.81
N ASP A 73 1.56 -12.03 -13.58
CA ASP A 73 1.34 -10.69 -14.17
C ASP A 73 0.00 -10.06 -13.83
N GLY A 74 -0.47 -10.26 -12.58
CA GLY A 74 -1.73 -9.68 -12.13
C GLY A 74 -2.95 -10.45 -12.63
N LYS A 75 -2.93 -11.78 -12.53
CA LYS A 75 -4.09 -12.68 -12.71
C LYS A 75 -4.55 -13.34 -11.39
N GLY A 76 -3.81 -13.16 -10.30
CA GLY A 76 -4.21 -13.52 -8.94
C GLY A 76 -5.05 -12.42 -8.26
N VAL A 77 -6.00 -12.80 -7.41
CA VAL A 77 -6.99 -11.87 -6.79
C VAL A 77 -6.32 -10.80 -5.91
N GLY A 78 -5.18 -11.12 -5.27
CA GLY A 78 -4.53 -10.24 -4.28
C GLY A 78 -3.74 -9.05 -4.83
N PHE A 79 -3.02 -9.20 -5.95
CA PHE A 79 -2.18 -8.14 -6.55
C PHE A 79 -2.68 -7.69 -7.93
N GLN A 80 -3.92 -8.00 -8.26
CA GLN A 80 -4.60 -7.47 -9.44
C GLN A 80 -4.96 -6.00 -9.25
N ASN A 81 -4.76 -5.19 -10.29
CA ASN A 81 -5.38 -3.87 -10.34
C ASN A 81 -6.91 -4.01 -10.33
N TYR A 82 -7.59 -3.04 -9.72
CA TYR A 82 -9.04 -3.00 -9.67
C TYR A 82 -9.62 -2.91 -11.08
N THR A 83 -9.99 -4.06 -11.61
CA THR A 83 -10.50 -4.27 -12.96
C THR A 83 -11.82 -5.04 -12.90
N PRO A 84 -12.68 -4.97 -13.93
CA PRO A 84 -13.95 -5.69 -13.94
C PRO A 84 -13.82 -7.21 -13.74
N THR A 85 -12.68 -7.79 -14.09
CA THR A 85 -12.35 -9.21 -13.87
C THR A 85 -12.19 -9.54 -12.38
N LEU A 86 -11.54 -8.68 -11.60
CA LEU A 86 -11.41 -8.84 -10.14
C LEU A 86 -12.78 -8.82 -9.44
N ARG A 87 -13.67 -7.92 -9.87
CA ARG A 87 -15.05 -7.84 -9.34
C ARG A 87 -15.86 -9.11 -9.61
N ARG A 88 -15.60 -9.80 -10.74
CA ARG A 88 -16.25 -11.09 -11.03
C ARG A 88 -15.68 -12.20 -10.14
N GLN A 89 -14.36 -12.25 -9.98
CA GLN A 89 -13.70 -13.26 -9.14
C GLN A 89 -14.13 -13.17 -7.66
N GLN A 90 -14.30 -11.96 -7.11
CA GLN A 90 -14.75 -11.76 -5.72
C GLN A 90 -16.23 -12.11 -5.49
N LYS A 91 -17.06 -12.21 -6.54
CA LYS A 91 -18.48 -12.58 -6.42
C LYS A 91 -18.72 -14.09 -6.48
N THR A 92 -17.75 -14.85 -6.97
CA THR A 92 -17.85 -16.30 -7.17
C THR A 92 -17.27 -17.08 -5.98
N ILE A 93 -16.53 -16.41 -5.09
CA ILE A 93 -16.07 -16.91 -3.80
C ILE A 93 -17.14 -16.63 -2.77
#